data_AF-A0A0F2JHR6-F1
#
_entry.id   AF-A0A0F2JHR6-F1
#
_cell.length_a   1.000
_cell.length_b   1.000
_cell.length_c   1.000
_cell.angle_alpha   90.00
_cell.angle_beta   90.00
_cell.angle_gamma   90.00
#
_symmetry.space_group_name_H-M   'P 1'
#
loop_
_entity.id
_entity.type
_entity.pdbx_description
1 polymer ?
#
loop_
_entity_poly.entity_id
_entity_poly.type
_entity_poly.pdbx_seq_one_letter_code
_entity_poly.pdbx_strand_id
1 'polypeptide(L)' 'MDLPEKRRLTDEDARKIINNHCKVGHAIDIQKFDINKRNSYIKKLKEVYGLSIRMIERLTGISRGIIQRL' A
#
# COMPACT_ATOMS: atom_id res chain seq x y z
N MET A 1 -29.01 15.07 -3.20
CA MET A 1 -28.22 14.54 -2.06
C MET A 1 -26.89 14.15 -2.64
N ASP A 2 -25.99 15.12 -2.77
CA ASP A 2 -24.68 14.95 -3.41
C ASP A 2 -23.75 14.24 -2.44
N LEU A 3 -23.61 12.92 -2.63
CA LEU A 3 -22.58 12.14 -1.98
C LEU A 3 -21.23 12.77 -2.36
N PRO A 4 -20.37 13.14 -1.39
CA PRO A 4 -19.06 13.67 -1.72
C PRO A 4 -18.32 12.61 -2.52
N GLU A 5 -17.95 13.00 -3.74
CA GLU A 5 -17.25 12.16 -4.70
C GLU A 5 -16.01 11.57 -4.00
N LYS A 6 -16.06 10.28 -3.64
CA LYS A 6 -14.90 9.58 -3.09
C LYS A 6 -13.84 9.61 -4.18
N ARG A 7 -12.94 10.60 -4.09
CA ARG A 7 -11.84 10.81 -5.02
C ARG A 7 -11.16 9.46 -5.22
N ARG A 8 -11.22 8.93 -6.45
CA ARG A 8 -10.60 7.65 -6.76
C ARG A 8 -9.10 7.80 -6.51
N LEU A 9 -8.58 7.03 -5.57
CA LEU A 9 -7.17 7.04 -5.23
C LEU A 9 -6.38 6.52 -6.44
N THR A 10 -5.43 7.31 -6.93
CA THR A 10 -4.64 6.95 -8.12
C THR A 10 -3.41 6.11 -7.75
N ASP A 11 -2.78 5.47 -8.72
CA ASP A 11 -1.49 4.77 -8.51
C ASP A 11 -0.40 5.74 -8.00
N GLU A 12 -0.46 7.03 -8.38
CA GLU A 12 0.47 8.05 -7.93
C GLU A 12 0.24 8.42 -6.45
N ASP A 13 -1.03 8.58 -6.06
CA ASP A 13 -1.40 8.80 -4.66
C ASP A 13 -0.97 7.63 -3.79
N ALA A 14 -1.23 6.40 -4.25
CA ALA A 14 -0.81 5.19 -3.58
C ALA A 14 0.71 5.14 -3.41
N ARG A 15 1.48 5.51 -4.45
CA ARG A 15 2.95 5.57 -4.38
C ARG A 15 3.43 6.59 -3.35
N LYS A 16 2.84 7.79 -3.32
CA LYS A 16 3.16 8.83 -2.33
C LYS A 16 2.86 8.37 -0.91
N ILE A 17 1.70 7.75 -0.69
CA ILE A 17 1.31 7.18 0.61
C ILE A 17 2.33 6.13 1.06
N ILE A 18 2.65 5.17 0.18
CA ILE A 18 3.59 4.09 0.49
C ILE A 18 4.96 4.65 0.87
N ASN A 19 5.53 5.53 0.05
CA ASN A 19 6.83 6.13 0.30
C ASN A 19 6.86 6.92 1.63
N ASN A 20 5.85 7.76 1.85
CA ASN A 20 5.79 8.64 3.03
C ASN A 20 5.53 7.88 4.32
N HIS A 21 4.68 6.86 4.29
CA HIS A 21 4.31 6.06 5.46
C HIS A 21 5.39 5.04 5.81
N CYS A 22 5.96 4.37 4.80
CA CYS A 22 6.97 3.33 4.99
C CYS A 22 8.40 3.90 5.10
N LYS A 23 8.58 5.21 4.88
CA LYS A 23 9.88 5.92 4.93
C LYS A 23 10.90 5.33 3.96
N VAL A 24 10.46 5.14 2.71
CA VAL A 24 11.28 4.58 1.61
C VAL A 24 11.31 5.54 0.42
N GLY A 25 12.40 5.52 -0.33
CA GLY A 25 12.52 6.27 -1.59
C GLY A 25 11.64 5.67 -2.70
N HIS A 26 11.55 4.34 -2.74
CA HIS A 26 10.70 3.62 -3.69
C HIS A 26 9.86 2.56 -2.99
N ALA A 27 8.59 2.45 -3.36
CA ALA A 27 7.65 1.48 -2.81
C ALA A 27 8.16 0.02 -2.85
N ILE A 28 9.00 -0.33 -3.81
CA ILE A 28 9.63 -1.66 -3.92
C ILE A 28 10.61 -1.97 -2.78
N ASP A 29 11.19 -0.95 -2.14
CA ASP A 29 12.15 -1.13 -1.06
C ASP A 29 11.54 -1.77 0.19
N ILE A 30 10.20 -1.78 0.30
CA ILE A 30 9.47 -2.47 1.37
C ILE A 30 9.77 -3.98 1.38
N GLN A 31 10.15 -4.57 0.24
CA GLN A 31 10.58 -5.97 0.19
C GLN A 31 11.84 -6.25 1.01
N LYS A 32 12.66 -5.23 1.28
CA LYS A 32 13.90 -5.33 2.06
C LYS A 32 13.65 -5.31 3.57
N PHE A 33 12.42 -5.01 4.00
CA PHE A 33 12.08 -5.05 5.42
C PHE A 33 12.00 -6.49 5.92
N ASP A 34 12.26 -6.66 7.22
CA ASP A 34 11.94 -7.90 7.89
C ASP A 34 10.44 -8.22 7.76
N ILE A 35 10.10 -9.50 7.86
CA ILE A 35 8.75 -9.99 7.60
C ILE A 35 7.70 -9.33 8.49
N ASN A 36 8.02 -9.07 9.77
CA ASN A 36 7.06 -8.50 10.73
C ASN A 36 6.78 -7.04 10.40
N LYS A 37 7.84 -6.25 10.18
CA LYS A 37 7.73 -4.84 9.79
C LYS A 37 7.00 -4.70 8.45
N ARG A 38 7.39 -5.46 7.44
CA ARG A 38 6.72 -5.49 6.12
C ARG A 38 5.22 -5.77 6.25
N ASN A 39 4.87 -6.82 7.00
CA ASN A 39 3.48 -7.23 7.16
C ASN A 39 2.67 -6.16 7.91
N SER A 40 3.24 -5.51 8.92
CA SER A 40 2.59 -4.40 9.64
C SER A 40 2.26 -3.22 8.71
N TYR A 41 3.16 -2.88 7.79
CA TYR A 41 2.92 -1.81 6.82
C TYR A 41 1.84 -2.20 5.81
N ILE A 42 1.88 -3.43 5.27
CA ILE A 42 0.85 -3.90 4.33
C ILE A 42 -0.54 -3.82 4.95
N LYS A 43 -0.70 -4.24 6.22
CA LYS A 43 -1.98 -4.12 6.94
C LYS A 43 -2.45 -2.66 7.02
N LYS A 44 -1.58 -1.74 7.45
CA LYS A 44 -1.90 -0.31 7.51
C LYS A 44 -2.28 0.27 6.14
N LEU A 45 -1.55 -0.10 5.08
CA LEU A 45 -1.83 0.35 3.71
C LEU A 45 -3.23 -0.08 3.25
N LYS A 46 -3.67 -1.29 3.60
CA LYS A 46 -5.03 -1.78 3.29
C LYS A 46 -6.10 -1.12 4.14
N GLU A 47 -5.93 -1.19 5.46
CA GLU A 47 -6.99 -0.89 6.43
C GLU A 47 -7.13 0.61 6.70
N VAL A 48 -6.01 1.32 6.82
CA VAL A 48 -5.99 2.74 7.19
C VAL A 48 -6.01 3.63 5.95
N TYR A 49 -5.21 3.28 4.94
CA TYR A 49 -5.09 4.09 3.72
C TYR A 49 -6.01 3.65 2.58
N GLY A 50 -6.73 2.53 2.75
CA GLY A 50 -7.68 2.04 1.76
C GLY A 50 -7.04 1.62 0.43
N LEU A 51 -5.74 1.31 0.41
CA LEU A 51 -5.07 0.88 -0.82
C LEU A 51 -5.59 -0.49 -1.23
N SER A 52 -5.94 -0.62 -2.51
CA SER A 52 -6.34 -1.90 -3.07
C SER A 52 -5.15 -2.87 -3.08
N ILE A 53 -5.46 -4.17 -2.95
CA ILE A 53 -4.46 -5.25 -3.05
C ILE A 53 -3.64 -5.11 -4.35
N ARG A 54 -4.30 -4.74 -5.46
CA ARG A 54 -3.65 -4.56 -6.76
C ARG A 54 -2.65 -3.40 -6.78
N MET A 55 -2.96 -2.28 -6.12
CA MET A 55 -2.03 -1.16 -5.99
C MET A 55 -0.80 -1.56 -5.17
N ILE A 56 -1.02 -2.22 -4.04
CA ILE A 56 0.06 -2.67 -3.17
C ILE A 56 0.95 -3.66 -3.94
N GLU A 57 0.36 -4.66 -4.59
CA GLU A 57 1.09 -5.66 -5.39
C GLU A 57 1.95 -4.99 -6.47
N ARG A 58 1.35 -4.13 -7.30
CA ARG A 58 2.05 -3.49 -8.42
C ARG A 58 3.15 -2.52 -7.98
N LEU A 59 2.94 -1.79 -6.88
CA LEU A 59 3.87 -0.74 -6.45
C LEU A 59 5.00 -1.28 -5.58
N THR A 60 4.72 -2.30 -4.78
CA THR A 60 5.70 -2.89 -3.86
C THR A 60 6.38 -4.14 -4.42
N GLY A 61 5.82 -4.76 -5.46
CA GLY A 61 6.28 -6.04 -6.02
C GLY A 61 6.06 -7.24 -5.11
N ILE A 62 5.30 -7.07 -4.01
CA ILE A 62 4.96 -8.15 -3.09
C ILE A 62 3.82 -8.96 -3.70
N SER A 63 3.98 -10.29 -3.73
CA SER A 63 2.97 -11.20 -4.26
C SER A 63 1.59 -10.96 -3.64
N ARG A 64 0.55 -10.93 -4.47
CA ARG A 64 -0.86 -10.88 -4.04
C ARG A 64 -1.19 -11.91 -2.96
N GLY A 65 -0.65 -13.12 -3.06
CA GLY A 65 -0.91 -14.18 -2.08
C GLY A 65 -0.39 -13.85 -0.68
N ILE A 66 0.67 -13.05 -0.57
CA ILE A 66 1.13 -12.52 0.72
C ILE A 66 0.16 -11.42 1.20
N ILE A 67 -0.14 -10.45 0.35
CA ILE A 67 -0.98 -9.28 0.70
C ILE A 67 -2.40 -9.68 1.11
N GLN A 68 -2.96 -10.73 0.50
CA GLN A 68 -4.31 -11.21 0.78
C GLN A 68 -4.43 -11.96 2.12
N ARG A 69 -3.34 -12.61 2.57
CA ARG A 69 -3.29 -13.33 3.86
C ARG A 69 -3.10 -12.42 5.07
N LEU A 70 -2.63 -11.19 4.84
CA LEU A 70 -2.37 -10.19 5.87
C LEU A 70 -3.60 -9.34 6.14
#